data_AF-A0AAW2NHP2-F1
#
_entry.id   AF-A0AAW2NHP2-F1
#
_cell.length_a   1.000
_cell.length_b   1.000
_cell.length_c   1.000
_cell.angle_alpha   90.00
_cell.angle_beta   90.00
_cell.angle_gamma   90.00
#
_symmetry.space_group_name_H-M   'P 1'
#
loop_
_entity.id
_entity.type
_entity.pdbx_description
1 polymer ?
#
loop_
_entity_poly.entity_id
_entity_poly.type
_entity_poly.pdbx_seq_one_letter_code
_entity_poly.pdbx_strand_id
1 'polypeptide(L)'
;MDYYWPTMVKDCMDYARRCQACQFHANLIHQPPEPLHPTVASWSFDAWGLDVVGPLTKSAGGHLYILTATNYFSKWAEAVPLKEVKKENVADVICTHIIYRYGVPRYIITDNGKPFCNSLMDKLC
;
A
#
# COMPACT_ATOMS: atom_id res chain seq x y z
N MET A 1 11.20 -48.88 23.35
CA MET A 1 12.28 -49.21 22.39
C MET A 1 12.35 -48.05 21.45
N ASP A 2 13.38 -47.22 21.63
CA ASP A 2 13.58 -46.04 20.82
C ASP A 2 14.33 -46.40 19.54
N TYR A 3 13.91 -45.80 18.43
CA TYR A 3 14.55 -45.98 17.13
C TYR A 3 15.81 -45.12 17.06
N TYR A 4 16.90 -45.69 16.56
CA TYR A 4 18.15 -44.98 16.34
C TYR A 4 18.82 -45.46 15.06
N TRP A 5 19.33 -44.52 14.27
CA TRP A 5 20.25 -44.79 13.17
C TRP A 5 21.19 -43.60 12.95
N PRO A 6 22.38 -43.81 12.36
CA PRO A 6 23.43 -42.78 12.31
C PRO A 6 23.04 -41.47 11.59
N THR A 7 22.11 -41.52 10.63
CA THR A 7 21.69 -40.37 9.82
C THR A 7 20.34 -39.77 10.24
N MET A 8 19.76 -40.20 11.35
CA MET A 8 18.39 -39.81 11.78
C MET A 8 18.15 -38.30 11.75
N VAL A 9 19.10 -37.52 12.27
CA VAL A 9 19.00 -36.05 12.26
C VAL A 9 18.95 -35.49 10.84
N LYS A 10 19.81 -36.00 9.95
CA LYS A 10 19.87 -35.58 8.54
C LYS A 10 18.58 -35.92 7.82
N ASP A 11 18.07 -37.14 8.01
CA ASP A 11 16.86 -37.61 7.33
C ASP A 11 15.62 -36.80 7.77
N CYS A 12 15.52 -36.47 9.07
CA CYS A 12 14.49 -35.57 9.59
C CYS A 12 14.57 -34.17 8.97
N MET A 13 15.78 -33.60 8.85
CA MET A 13 15.99 -32.30 8.19
C MET A 13 15.59 -32.34 6.71
N ASP A 14 16.03 -33.36 5.98
CA ASP A 14 15.75 -33.51 4.55
C ASP A 14 14.26 -33.82 4.27
N TYR A 15 13.56 -34.45 5.21
CA TYR A 15 12.10 -34.58 5.18
C TYR A 15 11.42 -33.22 5.39
N ALA A 16 11.79 -32.49 6.44
CA ALA A 16 11.22 -31.16 6.75
C ALA A 16 11.41 -30.15 5.60
N ARG A 17 12.56 -30.21 4.90
CA ARG A 17 12.86 -29.39 3.72
C ARG A 17 11.94 -29.68 2.53
N ARG A 18 11.54 -30.94 2.32
CA ARG A 18 10.67 -31.35 1.21
C ARG A 18 9.19 -31.31 1.56
N CYS A 19 8.84 -31.26 2.85
CA CYS A 19 7.46 -31.20 3.30
C CYS A 19 6.83 -29.84 2.96
N GLN A 20 5.93 -29.84 1.98
CA GLN A 20 5.22 -28.65 1.53
C GLN A 20 4.49 -27.94 2.68
N ALA A 21 3.77 -28.68 3.53
CA ALA A 21 3.07 -28.08 4.67
C ALA A 21 4.05 -27.40 5.64
N CYS A 22 5.21 -27.98 5.91
CA CYS A 22 6.23 -27.35 6.74
C CYS A 22 6.80 -26.09 6.07
N GLN A 23 7.04 -26.11 4.76
CA GLN A 23 7.58 -24.94 4.05
C GLN A 23 6.57 -23.77 3.97
N PHE A 24 5.28 -24.04 3.75
CA PHE A 24 4.25 -23.00 3.66
C PHE A 24 3.85 -22.39 5.00
N HIS A 25 3.90 -23.17 6.09
CA HIS A 25 3.40 -22.74 7.40
C HIS A 25 4.52 -22.54 8.43
N ALA A 26 5.79 -22.60 8.03
CA ALA A 26 6.90 -22.28 8.92
C ALA A 26 6.83 -20.81 9.37
N ASN A 27 7.12 -20.57 10.64
CA ASN A 27 7.11 -19.23 11.23
C ASN A 27 8.29 -18.35 10.75
N LEU A 28 9.27 -18.93 10.06
CA LEU A 28 10.45 -18.24 9.56
C LEU A 28 10.42 -18.22 8.03
N ILE A 29 10.22 -17.02 7.49
CA ILE A 29 10.33 -16.78 6.05
C ILE A 29 11.83 -16.64 5.77
N HIS A 30 12.44 -17.69 5.22
CA HIS A 30 13.86 -17.68 4.80
C HIS A 30 14.10 -16.97 3.46
N GLN A 31 13.16 -16.14 3.01
CA GLN A 31 13.35 -15.32 1.82
C GLN A 31 14.22 -14.10 2.18
N PRO A 32 15.20 -13.75 1.34
CA PRO A 32 15.97 -12.53 1.53
C PRO A 32 15.01 -11.32 1.45
N PRO A 33 15.23 -10.27 2.27
CA PRO A 33 14.46 -9.04 2.13
C PRO A 33 14.76 -8.40 0.77
N GLU A 34 13.72 -7.88 0.12
CA GLU A 34 13.93 -7.05 -1.06
C GLU A 34 14.44 -5.66 -0.65
N PRO A 35 15.39 -5.09 -1.40
CA PRO A 35 15.88 -3.74 -1.14
C PRO A 35 14.75 -2.72 -1.37
N LEU A 36 14.51 -1.88 -0.38
CA LEU A 36 13.57 -0.76 -0.51
C LEU A 36 14.21 0.36 -1.35
N HIS A 37 13.45 0.87 -2.32
CA HIS A 37 13.82 2.05 -3.08
C HIS A 37 13.16 3.29 -2.47
N PRO A 38 13.93 4.32 -2.07
CA PRO A 38 13.35 5.53 -1.49
C PRO A 38 12.57 6.33 -2.55
N THR A 39 11.41 6.85 -2.17
CA THR A 39 10.70 7.83 -2.99
C THR A 39 11.43 9.18 -2.91
N VAL A 40 12.12 9.54 -3.99
CA VAL A 40 12.87 10.80 -4.08
C VAL A 40 12.04 11.87 -4.78
N ALA A 41 11.54 12.85 -4.03
CA ALA A 41 10.92 14.05 -4.58
C ALA A 41 11.98 15.16 -4.72
N SER A 42 12.10 15.75 -5.91
CA SER A 42 13.20 16.70 -6.21
C SER A 42 12.86 18.15 -5.82
N TRP A 43 11.57 18.49 -5.77
CA TRP A 43 11.07 19.82 -5.37
C TRP A 43 9.66 19.71 -4.76
N SER A 44 9.18 20.78 -4.15
CA SER A 44 7.83 20.84 -3.57
C SER A 44 6.76 20.50 -4.61
N PHE A 45 5.82 19.63 -4.25
CA PHE A 45 4.69 19.20 -5.07
C PHE A 45 5.06 18.38 -6.32
N ASP A 46 6.33 17.96 -6.45
CA ASP A 46 6.80 17.01 -7.49
C ASP A 46 6.05 15.67 -7.40
N ALA A 47 5.85 15.17 -6.18
CA ALA A 47 5.30 13.84 -5.96
C ALA A 47 4.37 13.79 -4.75
N TRP A 48 3.26 13.07 -4.91
CA TRP A 48 2.25 12.90 -3.87
C TRP A 48 1.99 11.42 -3.58
N GLY A 49 1.80 11.09 -2.31
CA GLY A 49 1.27 9.80 -1.87
C GLY A 49 -0.19 9.95 -1.48
N LEU A 50 -1.08 9.11 -2.01
CA LEU A 50 -2.51 9.11 -1.66
C LEU A 50 -2.90 7.79 -1.00
N ASP A 51 -3.76 7.88 0.01
CA ASP A 51 -4.30 6.72 0.72
C ASP A 51 -5.70 7.02 1.28
N VAL A 52 -6.53 5.98 1.40
CA VAL A 52 -7.90 6.09 1.94
C VAL A 52 -7.97 5.45 3.31
N VAL A 53 -8.35 6.25 4.30
CA VAL A 53 -8.63 5.78 5.65
C VAL A 53 -10.13 5.49 5.80
N GLY A 54 -10.48 4.28 6.20
CA GLY A 54 -11.83 3.91 6.62
C GLY A 54 -12.22 2.46 6.31
N PRO A 55 -13.48 2.08 6.57
CA PRO A 55 -14.55 2.92 7.10
C PRO A 55 -14.33 3.30 8.58
N LEU A 56 -14.60 4.55 8.91
CA LEU A 56 -14.58 5.15 10.25
C LEU A 56 -16.01 5.26 10.81
N THR A 57 -16.11 5.64 12.08
CA THR A 57 -17.39 5.99 12.69
C THR A 57 -18.04 7.15 11.93
N LYS A 58 -19.31 6.98 11.55
CA LYS A 58 -20.03 7.94 10.73
C LYS A 58 -20.08 9.31 11.43
N SER A 59 -19.53 10.33 10.78
CA SER A 59 -19.63 11.70 11.26
C SER A 59 -21.06 12.24 11.15
N ALA A 60 -21.36 13.36 11.82
CA ALA A 60 -22.66 14.05 11.69
C ALA A 60 -23.00 14.41 10.24
N GLY A 61 -21.97 14.74 9.41
CA GLY A 61 -22.13 15.00 7.99
C GLY A 61 -22.29 13.75 7.11
N GLY A 62 -22.25 12.57 7.70
CA GLY A 62 -22.38 11.28 7.02
C GLY A 62 -21.11 10.75 6.35
N HIS A 63 -19.95 11.36 6.61
CA HIS A 63 -18.65 10.90 6.09
C HIS A 63 -18.17 9.68 6.88
N LEU A 64 -17.64 8.71 6.14
CA LEU A 64 -17.14 7.43 6.64
C LEU A 64 -15.66 7.22 6.31
N TYR A 65 -15.10 8.00 5.39
CA TYR A 65 -13.74 7.81 4.90
C TYR A 65 -13.01 9.14 4.87
N ILE A 66 -11.69 9.08 4.81
CA ILE A 66 -10.82 10.23 4.59
C ILE A 66 -9.85 9.86 3.48
N LEU A 67 -9.84 10.62 2.39
CA LEU A 67 -8.78 10.55 1.40
C LEU A 67 -7.65 11.45 1.87
N THR A 68 -6.50 10.86 2.11
CA THR A 68 -5.28 11.55 2.51
C THR A 68 -4.37 11.72 1.30
N ALA A 69 -3.72 12.87 1.20
CA ALA A 69 -2.71 13.16 0.19
C ALA A 69 -1.52 13.82 0.86
N THR A 70 -0.32 13.26 0.68
CA THR A 70 0.91 13.75 1.30
C THR A 70 1.93 14.13 0.23
N ASN A 71 2.36 15.38 0.19
CA ASN A 71 3.49 15.80 -0.63
C ASN A 71 4.78 15.19 -0.09
N TYR A 72 5.50 14.43 -0.92
CA TYR A 72 6.66 13.68 -0.45
C TYR A 72 7.87 14.55 -0.10
N PHE A 73 7.99 15.75 -0.70
CA PHE A 73 9.10 16.67 -0.42
C PHE A 73 8.95 17.37 0.94
N SER A 74 7.88 18.15 1.12
CA SER A 74 7.69 18.96 2.35
C SER A 74 6.95 18.23 3.47
N LYS A 75 6.43 17.03 3.20
CA LYS A 75 5.51 16.29 4.09
C LYS A 75 4.20 17.05 4.38
N TRP A 76 3.82 17.99 3.51
CA TRP A 76 2.52 18.66 3.57
C TRP A 76 1.40 17.63 3.37
N ALA A 77 0.40 17.64 4.26
CA ALA A 77 -0.70 16.69 4.25
C ALA A 77 -2.04 17.40 3.99
N GLU A 78 -2.83 16.82 3.10
CA GLU A 78 -4.23 17.16 2.85
C GLU A 78 -5.09 15.96 3.27
N ALA A 79 -6.23 16.23 3.89
CA ALA A 79 -7.17 15.21 4.34
C ALA A 79 -8.60 15.64 3.97
N VAL A 80 -9.23 14.90 3.06
CA VAL A 80 -10.54 15.24 2.52
C VAL A 80 -11.56 14.18 2.96
N PRO A 81 -12.63 14.56 3.67
CA PRO A 81 -13.64 13.62 4.13
C PRO A 81 -14.51 13.14 2.96
N LEU A 82 -14.78 11.83 2.92
CA LEU A 82 -15.60 11.19 1.90
C LEU A 82 -16.74 10.39 2.54
N LYS A 83 -17.93 10.48 1.94
CA LYS A 83 -19.09 9.64 2.31
C LYS A 83 -18.95 8.23 1.77
N GLU A 84 -18.34 8.11 0.60
CA GLU A 84 -18.10 6.87 -0.12
C GLU A 84 -16.81 6.98 -0.94
N VAL A 85 -16.12 5.86 -1.12
CA VAL A 85 -14.86 5.78 -1.85
C VAL A 85 -15.13 5.32 -3.28
N LYS A 86 -15.53 6.28 -4.12
CA LYS A 86 -15.74 6.07 -5.55
C LYS A 86 -14.61 6.73 -6.34
N LYS A 87 -14.30 6.15 -7.50
CA LYS A 87 -13.25 6.67 -8.39
C LYS A 87 -13.49 8.13 -8.82
N GLU A 88 -14.75 8.50 -9.03
CA GLU A 88 -15.14 9.86 -9.39
C GLU A 88 -14.82 10.86 -8.27
N ASN A 89 -15.10 10.48 -7.02
CA ASN A 89 -14.80 11.31 -5.86
C ASN A 89 -13.29 11.47 -5.66
N VAL A 90 -12.51 10.40 -5.86
CA VAL A 90 -11.04 10.44 -5.74
C VAL A 90 -10.44 11.36 -6.79
N ALA A 91 -10.86 11.23 -8.05
CA ALA A 91 -10.40 12.09 -9.14
C ALA A 91 -10.79 13.56 -8.94
N ASP A 92 -12.02 13.83 -8.48
CA ASP A 92 -12.44 15.19 -8.16
C ASP A 92 -11.55 15.81 -7.07
N VAL A 93 -11.24 15.05 -6.01
CA VAL A 93 -10.32 15.52 -4.96
C VAL A 93 -8.91 15.76 -5.49
N ILE A 94 -8.38 14.90 -6.36
CA ILE A 94 -7.05 15.12 -6.97
C ILE A 94 -7.05 16.43 -7.77
N CYS A 95 -8.06 16.64 -8.63
CA CYS A 95 -8.17 17.88 -9.41
C CYS A 95 -8.30 19.11 -8.50
N THR A 96 -9.25 19.09 -7.58
CA THR A 96 -9.63 20.27 -6.79
C THR A 96 -8.64 20.60 -5.66
N HIS A 97 -8.11 19.59 -4.97
CA HIS A 97 -7.27 19.78 -3.79
C HIS A 97 -5.77 19.67 -4.07
N ILE A 98 -5.37 19.06 -5.19
CA ILE A 98 -3.96 18.96 -5.59
C ILE A 98 -3.68 19.84 -6.82
N ILE A 99 -4.27 19.50 -7.97
CA ILE A 99 -3.90 20.13 -9.25
C ILE A 99 -4.22 21.62 -9.29
N TYR A 100 -5.45 22.01 -8.92
CA TYR A 100 -5.88 23.41 -8.99
C TYR A 100 -5.20 24.30 -7.95
N ARG A 101 -4.67 23.72 -6.86
CA ARG A 101 -4.03 24.47 -5.76
C ARG A 101 -2.52 24.55 -5.88
N TYR A 102 -1.88 23.46 -6.29
CA TYR A 102 -0.43 23.29 -6.25
C TYR A 102 0.20 23.04 -7.62
N GLY A 103 -0.61 22.83 -8.65
CA GLY A 103 -0.17 22.46 -9.99
C GLY A 103 -0.17 20.94 -10.23
N VAL A 104 0.14 20.56 -11.46
CA VAL A 104 0.17 19.14 -11.88
C VAL A 104 1.41 18.47 -11.30
N PRO A 105 1.27 17.41 -10.48
CA PRO A 105 2.42 16.66 -9.96
C PRO A 105 3.06 15.83 -11.07
N ARG A 106 4.35 15.49 -10.90
CA ARG A 106 5.05 14.60 -11.85
C ARG A 106 4.58 13.16 -11.73
N TYR A 107 4.31 12.70 -10.51
CA TYR A 107 3.72 11.39 -10.27
C TYR A 107 2.94 11.35 -8.96
N ILE A 108 1.94 10.48 -8.94
CA ILE A 108 1.15 10.15 -7.76
C ILE A 108 1.38 8.67 -7.45
N ILE A 109 1.68 8.36 -6.19
CA ILE A 109 1.80 6.99 -5.68
C ILE A 109 0.56 6.68 -4.86
N THR A 110 -0.11 5.59 -5.19
CA THR A 110 -1.26 5.05 -4.43
C THR A 110 -0.99 3.58 -4.11
N ASP A 111 -1.82 3.00 -3.25
CA ASP A 111 -1.91 1.55 -3.19
C ASP A 111 -2.62 1.00 -4.44
N ASN A 112 -2.66 -0.32 -4.58
CA ASN A 112 -3.43 -1.00 -5.65
C ASN A 112 -4.93 -1.09 -5.33
N GLY A 113 -5.46 -0.16 -4.53
CA GLY A 113 -6.87 -0.09 -4.19
C GLY A 113 -7.72 0.14 -5.45
N LYS A 114 -8.87 -0.54 -5.50
CA LYS A 114 -9.86 -0.37 -6.60
C LYS A 114 -10.25 1.10 -6.89
N PRO A 115 -10.33 2.00 -5.89
CA PRO A 115 -10.62 3.41 -6.15
C PRO A 115 -9.55 4.12 -6.99
N PHE A 116 -8.31 3.64 -6.97
CA PHE A 116 -7.17 4.22 -7.68
C PHE A 116 -6.84 3.49 -8.97
N CYS A 117 -7.07 2.17 -9.04
CA CYS A 117 -6.79 1.36 -10.23
C CYS A 117 -8.00 1.31 -11.18
N ASN A 118 -8.15 2.33 -12.03
CA ASN A 118 -9.23 2.40 -13.03
C ASN A 118 -8.91 3.36 -14.19
N SER A 119 -9.64 3.17 -15.30
CA SER A 119 -9.45 3.94 -16.54
C SER A 119 -9.76 5.44 -16.45
N LEU A 120 -10.39 5.90 -15.37
CA LEU A 120 -10.61 7.33 -15.15
C LEU A 120 -9.36 7.97 -14.53
N MET A 121 -8.68 7.27 -13.62
CA MET A 121 -7.37 7.68 -13.12
C MET A 121 -6.30 7.66 -14.22
N ASP A 122 -6.33 6.67 -15.10
CA ASP A 122 -5.41 6.58 -16.25
C ASP A 122 -5.55 7.76 -17.22
N LYS A 123 -6.71 8.43 -17.26
CA LYS A 123 -6.94 9.61 -18.11
C LYS A 123 -6.53 10.93 -17.45
N LEU A 124 -6.32 10.90 -16.14
CA LEU A 124 -6.02 12.08 -15.33
C LEU A 124 -4.49 12.30 -15.25
N CYS A 125 -3.72 11.24 -15.43
CA CYS A 125 -2.27 11.21 -15.58
C CYS A 125 -1.85 11.30 -17.06
#